data_AF-A0A967TXL6-F1
#
_entry.id   AF-A0A967TXL6-F1
#
_cell.length_a   1.000
_cell.length_b   1.000
_cell.length_c   1.000
_cell.angle_alpha   90.00
_cell.angle_beta   90.00
_cell.angle_gamma   90.00
#
_symmetry.space_group_name_H-M   'P 1'
#
loop_
_entity.id
_entity.type
_entity.pdbx_description
1 polymer ?
#
loop_
_entity_poly.entity_id
_entity_poly.type
_entity_poly.pdbx_seq_one_letter_code
_entity_poly.pdbx_strand_id
1 'polypeptide(L)'
;MKVLESSIVRMMVTALILIGMHIPVAQAEMLGTEAFLAEQQVTARGRVEAVLMQQEVAQQLMALGVDEGEAMLRMAALSDQELEQLATKMEALPAGGNIVNTAVLIFLVLLATDIMGYTDVFPFVKETIN
;
A
#
# COMPACT_ATOMS: atom_id res chain seq x y z
N MET A 1 -34.18 23.15 -38.61
CA MET A 1 -33.13 23.10 -37.57
C MET A 1 -33.65 23.13 -36.14
N LYS A 2 -34.63 23.97 -35.75
CA LYS A 2 -35.16 24.03 -34.36
C LYS A 2 -35.73 22.71 -33.80
N VAL A 3 -36.32 21.86 -34.66
CA VAL A 3 -36.84 20.54 -34.26
C VAL A 3 -35.73 19.53 -33.93
N LEU A 4 -34.54 19.69 -34.52
CA LEU A 4 -33.40 18.80 -34.27
C LEU A 4 -32.76 19.09 -32.91
N GLU A 5 -32.63 20.37 -32.56
CA GLU A 5 -32.13 20.83 -31.25
C GLU A 5 -33.05 20.36 -30.10
N SER A 6 -34.38 20.43 -30.28
CA SER A 6 -35.34 19.98 -29.27
C SER A 6 -35.32 18.45 -29.06
N SER A 7 -35.00 17.68 -30.10
CA SER A 7 -34.85 16.22 -30.02
C SER A 7 -33.55 15.81 -29.32
N ILE A 8 -32.46 16.53 -29.57
CA ILE A 8 -31.17 16.30 -28.90
C ILE A 8 -31.28 16.58 -27.40
N VAL A 9 -31.91 17.69 -27.02
CA VAL A 9 -32.13 18.04 -25.61
C VAL A 9 -32.98 16.99 -24.91
N ARG A 10 -34.05 16.50 -25.55
CA ARG A 10 -34.88 15.42 -24.99
C ARG A 10 -34.09 14.12 -24.82
N MET A 11 -33.29 13.74 -25.80
CA MET A 11 -32.43 12.54 -25.72
C MET A 11 -31.38 12.66 -24.61
N MET A 12 -30.78 13.83 -24.43
CA MET A 12 -29.80 14.07 -23.36
C MET A 12 -30.43 14.02 -21.97
N VAL A 13 -31.64 14.58 -21.81
CA VAL A 13 -32.39 14.51 -20.54
C VAL A 13 -32.80 13.07 -20.22
N THR A 14 -33.27 12.29 -21.21
CA THR A 14 -33.61 10.87 -21.00
C THR A 14 -32.39 10.03 -20.63
N ALA A 15 -31.23 10.28 -21.27
CA ALA A 15 -29.98 9.60 -20.93
C ALA A 15 -29.51 9.92 -19.50
N LEU A 16 -29.64 11.18 -19.06
CA LEU A 16 -29.27 11.59 -17.71
C LEU A 16 -30.14 10.93 -16.63
N ILE A 17 -31.45 10.78 -16.89
CA ILE A 17 -32.38 10.11 -15.98
C ILE A 17 -32.07 8.60 -15.87
N LEU A 18 -31.73 7.94 -16.99
CA LEU A 18 -31.37 6.52 -17.01
C LEU A 18 -30.08 6.24 -16.22
N ILE A 19 -29.12 7.17 -16.23
CA ILE A 19 -27.88 7.04 -15.45
C ILE A 19 -28.16 7.26 -13.95
N GLY A 20 -29.06 8.19 -13.59
CA GLY A 20 -29.40 8.50 -12.20
C GLY A 20 -30.20 7.42 -11.45
N MET A 21 -30.72 6.40 -12.14
CA MET A 21 -31.43 5.28 -11.50
C MET A 21 -30.52 4.25 -10.83
N HIS A 22 -29.20 4.40 -10.93
CA HIS A 22 -28.25 3.63 -10.12
C HIS A 22 -28.22 4.23 -8.71
N ILE A 23 -29.27 3.99 -7.93
CA ILE A 23 -29.21 4.17 -6.48
C ILE A 23 -28.37 3.00 -5.97
N PRO A 24 -27.12 3.19 -5.52
CA PRO A 24 -26.46 2.14 -4.76
C PRO A 24 -27.35 1.88 -3.55
N VAL A 25 -27.90 0.67 -3.48
CA VAL A 25 -28.60 0.20 -2.29
C VAL A 25 -27.52 0.13 -1.23
N ALA A 26 -27.36 1.22 -0.47
CA ALA A 26 -26.50 1.24 0.70
C ALA A 26 -27.09 0.20 1.65
N GLN A 27 -26.54 -1.00 1.62
CA GLN A 27 -26.81 -2.00 2.62
C GLN A 27 -26.21 -1.47 3.91
N ALA A 28 -27.00 -0.68 4.63
CA ALA A 28 -26.83 -0.46 6.06
C ALA A 28 -27.29 -1.73 6.78
N GLU A 29 -26.65 -2.85 6.46
CA GLU A 29 -26.59 -3.95 7.39
C GLU A 29 -25.75 -3.43 8.55
N MET A 30 -26.26 -3.53 9.78
CA MET A 30 -25.39 -3.36 10.94
C MET A 30 -24.31 -4.41 10.79
N LEU A 31 -23.16 -4.03 10.24
CA LEU A 31 -21.93 -4.76 10.44
C LEU A 31 -21.76 -4.74 11.95
N GLY A 32 -22.21 -5.82 12.60
CA GLY A 32 -22.01 -6.00 14.02
C GLY A 32 -20.53 -5.79 14.25
N THR A 33 -20.19 -5.03 15.30
CA THR A 33 -18.78 -4.80 15.68
C THR A 33 -17.99 -6.12 15.66
N GLU A 34 -18.65 -7.23 15.97
CA GLU A 34 -18.13 -8.61 15.88
C GLU A 34 -17.68 -9.03 14.47
N ALA A 35 -18.44 -8.71 13.42
CA ALA A 35 -18.07 -9.02 12.03
C ALA A 35 -16.88 -8.18 11.57
N PHE A 36 -16.86 -6.89 11.94
CA PHE A 36 -15.73 -6.00 11.65
C PHE A 36 -14.47 -6.45 12.40
N LEU A 37 -14.59 -6.81 13.69
CA LEU A 37 -13.48 -7.34 14.48
C LEU A 37 -12.96 -8.66 13.92
N ALA A 38 -13.84 -9.57 13.48
CA ALA A 38 -13.43 -10.82 12.86
C ALA A 38 -12.67 -10.60 11.54
N GLU A 39 -13.12 -9.66 10.69
CA GLU A 39 -12.42 -9.28 9.46
C GLU A 39 -11.06 -8.62 9.74
N GLN A 40 -11.01 -7.72 10.73
CA GLN A 40 -9.80 -7.04 11.18
C GLN A 40 -8.76 -8.02 11.76
N GLN A 41 -9.23 -9.07 12.44
CA GLN A 41 -8.38 -10.12 12.99
C GLN A 41 -7.80 -11.03 11.91
N VAL A 42 -8.61 -11.43 10.91
CA VAL A 42 -8.13 -12.20 9.75
C VAL A 42 -7.09 -11.39 8.96
N THR A 43 -7.31 -10.09 8.80
CA THR A 43 -6.36 -9.19 8.12
C THR A 43 -5.10 -8.92 8.95
N ALA A 44 -5.17 -8.85 10.29
CA ALA A 44 -3.98 -8.75 11.15
C ALA A 44 -3.08 -9.98 11.01
N ARG A 45 -3.65 -11.19 11.08
CA ARG A 45 -2.91 -12.45 10.86
C ARG A 45 -2.26 -12.50 9.48
N GLY A 46 -3.04 -12.21 8.43
CA GLY A 46 -2.53 -12.21 7.05
C GLY A 46 -1.39 -11.19 6.82
N ARG A 47 -1.44 -10.02 7.49
CA ARG A 47 -0.34 -9.03 7.44
C ARG A 47 0.94 -9.56 8.08
N VAL A 48 0.86 -10.15 9.28
CA VAL A 48 2.03 -10.70 9.96
C VAL A 48 2.63 -11.86 9.15
N GLU A 49 1.78 -12.75 8.62
CA GLU A 49 2.21 -13.85 7.75
C GLU A 49 2.93 -13.33 6.49
N ALA A 50 2.35 -12.34 5.80
CA ALA A 50 2.97 -11.73 4.64
C ALA A 50 4.35 -11.12 4.94
N VAL A 51 4.55 -10.56 6.13
CA VAL A 51 5.85 -10.05 6.57
C VAL A 51 6.84 -11.18 6.84
N LEU A 52 6.42 -12.24 7.53
CA LEU A 52 7.28 -13.40 7.81
C LEU A 52 7.71 -14.14 6.54
N MET A 53 6.88 -14.15 5.49
CA MET A 53 7.19 -14.75 4.19
C MET A 53 8.13 -13.89 3.31
N GLN A 54 8.43 -12.65 3.69
CA GLN A 54 9.39 -11.84 2.92
C GLN A 54 10.80 -12.42 3.07
N GLN A 55 11.50 -12.63 1.95
CA GLN A 55 12.85 -13.21 1.94
C GLN A 55 13.84 -12.47 2.83
N GLU A 56 13.77 -11.14 2.90
CA GLU A 56 14.65 -10.34 3.77
C GLU A 56 14.37 -10.62 5.25
N VAL A 57 13.11 -10.74 5.65
CA VAL A 57 12.70 -11.05 7.03
C VAL A 57 13.12 -12.48 7.38
N ALA A 58 12.88 -13.44 6.50
CA ALA A 58 13.32 -14.81 6.65
C ALA A 58 14.85 -14.93 6.83
N GLN A 59 15.63 -14.25 5.99
CA GLN A 59 17.09 -14.21 6.10
C GLN A 59 17.54 -13.60 7.43
N GLN A 60 16.89 -12.53 7.86
CA GLN A 60 17.18 -11.89 9.15
C GLN A 60 16.85 -12.81 10.33
N LEU A 61 15.71 -13.52 10.28
CA LEU A 61 15.31 -14.48 11.30
C LEU A 61 16.27 -15.67 11.36
N MET A 62 16.67 -16.21 10.20
CA MET A 62 17.68 -17.26 10.11
C MET A 62 19.03 -16.81 10.65
N ALA A 63 19.44 -15.56 10.38
CA ALA A 63 20.66 -14.98 10.95
C ALA A 63 20.60 -14.86 12.49
N LEU A 64 19.40 -14.73 13.05
CA LEU A 64 19.15 -14.76 14.50
C LEU A 64 18.96 -16.19 15.05
N GLY A 65 19.05 -17.22 14.19
CA GLY A 65 18.89 -18.63 14.55
C GLY A 65 17.44 -19.10 14.67
N VAL A 66 16.48 -18.35 14.11
CA VAL A 66 15.06 -18.70 14.09
C VAL A 66 14.67 -19.18 12.69
N ASP A 67 14.10 -20.37 12.61
CA ASP A 67 13.55 -20.92 11.36
C ASP A 67 12.17 -20.32 11.04
N GLU A 68 11.82 -20.21 9.76
CA GLU A 68 10.52 -19.71 9.31
C GLU A 68 9.36 -20.51 9.91
N GLY A 69 9.48 -21.84 9.95
CA GLY A 69 8.45 -22.71 10.52
C GLY A 69 8.25 -22.48 12.01
N GLU A 70 9.32 -22.20 12.75
CA GLU A 70 9.24 -21.86 14.17
C GLU A 70 8.57 -20.49 14.39
N ALA A 71 8.89 -19.51 13.54
CA ALA A 71 8.24 -18.20 13.58
C ALA A 71 6.73 -18.29 13.31
N MET A 72 6.32 -19.12 12.32
CA MET A 72 4.90 -19.37 12.05
C MET A 72 4.19 -20.07 13.21
N LEU A 73 4.84 -21.05 13.85
CA LEU A 73 4.28 -21.73 15.03
C LEU A 73 4.08 -20.77 16.20
N ARG A 74 5.03 -19.85 16.44
CA ARG A 74 4.90 -18.83 17.47
C ARG A 74 3.79 -17.84 17.14
N MET A 75 3.70 -17.38 15.89
CA MET A 75 2.60 -16.53 15.41
C MET A 75 1.24 -17.21 15.63
N ALA A 76 1.13 -18.51 15.33
CA ALA A 76 -0.12 -19.27 15.51
C ALA A 76 -0.50 -19.45 17.00
N ALA A 77 0.48 -19.42 17.89
CA ALA A 77 0.27 -19.49 19.34
C ALA A 77 -0.13 -18.14 19.98
N LEU A 78 0.07 -17.02 19.28
CA LEU A 78 -0.32 -15.70 19.78
C LEU A 78 -1.84 -15.53 19.79
N SER A 79 -2.31 -14.79 20.80
CA SER A 79 -3.70 -14.35 20.83
C SER A 79 -3.95 -13.27 19.78
N ASP A 80 -5.21 -13.07 19.45
CA ASP A 80 -5.62 -12.14 18.40
C ASP A 80 -5.27 -10.68 18.72
N GLN A 81 -5.37 -10.31 20.00
CA GLN A 81 -4.96 -8.99 20.48
C GLN A 81 -3.45 -8.77 20.36
N GLU A 82 -2.64 -9.80 20.62
CA GLU A 82 -1.19 -9.71 20.47
C GLU A 82 -0.76 -9.62 19.01
N LEU A 83 -1.45 -10.33 18.11
CA LEU A 83 -1.22 -10.26 16.67
C LEU A 83 -1.54 -8.87 16.11
N GLU A 84 -2.64 -8.24 16.57
CA GLU A 84 -2.97 -6.88 16.16
C GLU A 84 -1.95 -5.85 16.65
N GLN A 85 -1.49 -5.99 17.90
CA GLN A 85 -0.40 -5.16 18.42
C GLN A 85 0.91 -5.36 17.66
N LEU A 86 1.21 -6.61 17.27
CA LEU A 86 2.40 -6.94 16.49
C LEU A 86 2.32 -6.35 15.08
N ALA A 87 1.18 -6.52 14.38
CA ALA A 87 0.94 -5.95 13.06
C ALA A 87 1.11 -4.42 13.07
N THR A 88 0.54 -3.75 14.07
CA THR A 88 0.66 -2.29 14.25
C THR A 88 2.13 -1.87 14.45
N LYS A 89 2.89 -2.63 15.24
CA LYS A 89 4.32 -2.36 15.45
C LYS A 89 5.14 -2.58 14.18
N MET A 90 4.84 -3.63 13.40
CA MET A 90 5.51 -3.91 12.13
C MET A 90 5.25 -2.81 11.09
N GLU A 91 4.03 -2.25 11.04
CA GLU A 91 3.71 -1.10 10.18
C GLU A 91 4.42 0.19 10.61
N ALA A 92 4.66 0.36 11.91
CA ALA A 92 5.39 1.51 12.45
C ALA A 92 6.91 1.42 12.21
N LEU A 93 7.43 0.24 11.88
CA LEU A 93 8.83 0.08 11.49
C LEU A 93 8.95 0.53 10.03
N PRO A 94 9.83 1.52 9.72
CA PRO A 94 9.98 1.98 8.36
C PRO A 94 10.41 0.81 7.48
N ALA A 95 9.63 0.50 6.45
CA ALA A 95 9.90 -0.51 5.42
C ALA A 95 11.13 -0.19 4.54
N GLY A 96 12.01 0.71 4.98
CA GLY A 96 13.34 0.97 4.42
C GLY A 96 14.38 0.01 4.99
N GLY A 97 14.04 -1.28 5.09
CA GLY A 97 14.85 -2.30 5.77
C GLY A 97 16.21 -2.56 5.13
N ASN A 98 16.43 -2.07 3.92
CA ASN A 98 17.70 -2.22 3.24
C ASN A 98 18.39 -0.87 3.08
N ILE A 99 19.37 -0.59 3.96
CA ILE A 99 20.25 0.59 3.89
C ILE A 99 20.83 0.73 2.48
N VAL A 100 21.12 -0.39 1.79
CA VAL A 100 21.61 -0.36 0.42
C VAL A 100 20.56 0.22 -0.52
N ASN A 101 19.30 -0.22 -0.43
CA ASN A 101 18.24 0.28 -1.29
C ASN A 101 17.93 1.75 -1.02
N THR A 102 17.91 2.17 0.24
CA THR A 102 17.76 3.59 0.62
C THR A 102 18.95 4.43 0.14
N ALA A 103 20.18 3.93 0.28
CA ALA A 103 21.37 4.61 -0.22
C ALA A 103 21.37 4.74 -1.74
N VAL A 104 20.94 3.69 -2.47
CA VAL A 104 20.78 3.73 -3.93
C VAL A 104 19.72 4.75 -4.34
N LEU A 105 18.58 4.82 -3.64
CA LEU A 105 17.55 5.82 -3.90
C LEU A 105 18.10 7.25 -3.71
N ILE A 106 18.77 7.50 -2.58
CA ILE A 106 19.39 8.81 -2.31
C ILE A 106 20.43 9.14 -3.39
N PHE A 107 21.27 8.18 -3.76
CA PHE A 107 22.25 8.33 -4.83
C PHE A 107 21.59 8.69 -6.16
N LEU A 108 20.51 8.02 -6.57
CA LEU A 108 19.79 8.31 -7.81
C LEU A 108 19.14 9.70 -7.80
N VAL A 109 18.55 10.10 -6.68
CA VAL A 109 17.97 11.45 -6.53
C VAL A 109 19.05 12.51 -6.64
N LEU A 110 20.15 12.35 -5.91
CA LEU A 110 21.29 13.29 -5.96
C LEU A 110 21.93 13.33 -7.35
N LEU A 111 22.03 12.19 -8.03
CA LEU A 111 22.60 12.12 -9.38
C LEU A 111 21.71 12.85 -10.38
N ALA A 112 20.39 12.70 -10.27
CA ALA A 112 19.44 13.41 -11.13
C ALA A 112 19.47 14.92 -10.90
N THR A 113 19.58 15.38 -9.64
CA THR A 113 19.70 16.81 -9.33
C THR A 113 21.05 17.40 -9.75
N ASP A 114 22.11 16.59 -9.73
CA ASP A 114 23.42 16.97 -10.30
C ASP A 114 23.32 17.17 -11.79
N ILE A 115 22.79 16.20 -12.55
CA ILE A 115 22.69 16.33 -14.02
C ILE A 115 21.84 17.53 -14.45
N MET A 116 20.89 17.95 -13.61
CA MET A 116 20.03 19.11 -13.86
C MET A 116 20.66 20.45 -13.42
N GLY A 117 21.81 20.42 -12.75
CA GLY A 117 22.51 21.61 -12.26
C GLY A 117 21.93 22.22 -10.98
N TYR A 118 21.13 21.47 -10.23
CA TYR A 118 20.62 21.91 -8.92
C TYR A 118 21.60 21.62 -7.78
N THR A 119 22.47 20.63 -7.96
CA THR A 119 23.51 20.24 -7.00
C THR A 119 24.85 20.05 -7.72
N ASP A 120 25.97 20.10 -6.99
CA ASP A 120 27.31 19.68 -7.46
C ASP A 120 27.92 18.78 -6.39
N VAL A 121 27.41 17.56 -6.31
CA VAL A 121 27.77 16.53 -5.32
C VAL A 121 28.71 15.50 -5.94
N PHE A 122 28.58 15.20 -7.24
CA PHE A 122 29.38 14.20 -7.94
C PHE A 122 30.34 14.84 -8.96
N PRO A 123 31.65 14.90 -8.67
CA PRO A 123 32.64 15.60 -9.51
C PRO A 123 32.89 14.93 -10.88
N PHE A 124 32.27 13.78 -11.13
CA PHE A 124 32.31 13.08 -12.41
C PHE A 124 31.11 13.41 -13.30
N VAL A 125 30.06 14.05 -12.78
CA VAL A 125 28.94 14.56 -13.57
C VAL A 125 29.37 15.89 -14.16
N LYS A 126 29.52 15.94 -15.49
CA LYS A 126 29.80 17.19 -16.20
C LYS A 126 28.46 17.84 -16.53
N GLU A 127 28.19 18.94 -15.86
CA GLU A 127 27.14 19.89 -16.20
C GLU A 127 27.19 20.23 -17.70
N THR A 128 26.19 19.82 -18.48
CA THR A 128 26.01 20.33 -19.84
C THR A 128 25.25 21.65 -19.77
N ILE A 129 25.89 22.70 -19.28
CA ILE A 129 25.39 24.07 -19.43
C ILE A 129 25.89 24.60 -20.77
N ASN A 130 24.96 24.79 -21.69
CA ASN A 130 25.13 25.57 -22.92
C ASN A 130 24.63 27.00 -22.69
#